data_AF-A0AA43RP28-F1
#
_entry.id   AF-A0AA43RP28-F1
#
_cell.length_a   1.000
_cell.length_b   1.000
_cell.length_c   1.000
_cell.angle_alpha   90.00
_cell.angle_beta   90.00
_cell.angle_gamma   90.00
#
_symmetry.space_group_name_H-M   'P 1'
#
loop_
_entity.id
_entity.type
_entity.pdbx_description
1 polymer ?
#
loop_
_entity_poly.entity_id
_entity_poly.type
_entity_poly.pdbx_seq_one_letter_code
_entity_poly.pdbx_strand_id
1 'polypeptide(L)'
;MNVYKVNEYWIAAKDADAAFGQYLEETDSLDNMIVADLVEGEETEITVSIKRLTTKEIETQTVPCCEDGCDRCDGLNEQLFDTYQELLTQRTDFPCVLAKEL
;
A
#
# COMPACT_ATOMS: atom_id res chain seq x y z
N MET A 1 3.97 14.90 -2.79
CA MET A 1 3.84 13.45 -2.99
C MET A 1 2.36 13.10 -2.99
N ASN A 2 1.92 12.11 -3.77
CA ASN A 2 0.53 11.63 -3.76
C ASN A 2 0.44 10.29 -3.00
N VAL A 3 -0.75 9.94 -2.54
CA VAL A 3 -1.04 8.62 -1.98
C VAL A 3 -2.11 7.95 -2.81
N TYR A 4 -1.88 6.69 -3.16
CA TYR A 4 -2.79 5.87 -3.94
C TYR A 4 -3.20 4.65 -3.14
N LYS A 5 -4.49 4.32 -3.10
CA LYS A 5 -4.98 3.00 -2.70
C LYS A 5 -4.93 2.10 -3.95
N VAL A 6 -4.06 1.10 -3.94
CA VAL A 6 -3.94 0.06 -4.95
C VAL A 6 -4.36 -1.26 -4.31
N ASN A 7 -5.59 -1.71 -4.61
CA ASN A 7 -6.24 -2.79 -3.87
C ASN A 7 -6.14 -2.59 -2.35
N GLU A 8 -5.43 -3.45 -1.63
CA GLU A 8 -5.25 -3.42 -0.16
C GLU A 8 -4.06 -2.57 0.29
N TYR A 9 -3.32 -1.95 -0.62
CA TYR A 9 -2.10 -1.19 -0.32
C TYR A 9 -2.32 0.31 -0.45
N TRP A 10 -1.72 1.07 0.46
CA TRP A 10 -1.60 2.52 0.36
C TRP A 10 -0.16 2.89 0.04
N ILE A 11 0.03 3.49 -1.13
CA ILE A 11 1.35 3.69 -1.75
C ILE A 11 1.58 5.18 -1.99
N ALA A 12 2.70 5.68 -1.51
CA ALA A 12 3.18 7.03 -1.81
C ALA A 12 3.95 7.02 -3.13
N ALA A 13 3.48 7.79 -4.11
CA ALA A 13 4.10 7.84 -5.43
C ALA A 13 3.87 9.19 -6.12
N LYS A 14 4.66 9.46 -7.17
CA LYS A 14 4.52 10.66 -8.01
C LYS A 14 3.26 10.61 -8.89
N ASP A 15 2.92 9.44 -9.41
CA ASP A 15 1.82 9.18 -10.35
C ASP A 15 1.26 7.76 -10.13
N ALA A 16 0.17 7.43 -10.84
CA ALA A 16 -0.51 6.14 -10.72
C ALA A 16 0.36 4.98 -11.24
N ASP A 17 1.17 5.22 -12.27
CA ASP A 17 2.06 4.21 -12.85
C ASP A 17 3.14 3.79 -11.85
N ALA A 18 3.77 4.76 -11.17
CA ALA A 18 4.74 4.48 -10.12
C ALA A 18 4.09 3.78 -8.90
N ALA A 19 2.84 4.10 -8.57
CA ALA A 19 2.11 3.39 -7.51
C ALA A 19 1.83 1.94 -7.89
N PHE A 20 1.44 1.69 -9.14
CA PHE A 20 1.22 0.34 -9.66
C PHE A 20 2.51 -0.47 -9.71
N GLY A 21 3.63 0.15 -10.14
CA GLY A 21 4.94 -0.49 -10.13
C GLY A 21 5.34 -0.98 -8.73
N GLN A 22 5.21 -0.12 -7.71
CA GLN A 22 5.47 -0.52 -6.33
C GLN A 22 4.55 -1.66 -5.86
N TYR A 23 3.25 -1.58 -6.19
CA TYR A 23 2.31 -2.64 -5.84
C TYR A 23 2.74 -4.00 -6.41
N LEU A 24 3.19 -4.04 -7.67
CA LEU A 24 3.70 -5.27 -8.27
C LEU A 24 4.96 -5.77 -7.56
N GLU A 25 5.89 -4.91 -7.14
CA GLU A 25 7.06 -5.35 -6.37
C GLU A 25 6.67 -6.03 -5.05
N GLU A 26 5.69 -5.48 -4.33
CA GLU A 26 5.21 -6.07 -3.07
C GLU A 26 4.42 -7.37 -3.25
N THR A 27 3.74 -7.54 -4.39
CA THR A 27 2.99 -8.77 -4.69
C THR A 27 3.83 -9.82 -5.40
N ASP A 28 5.16 -9.69 -5.43
CA ASP A 28 6.06 -10.56 -6.20
C ASP A 28 5.64 -10.67 -7.67
N SER A 29 5.31 -9.51 -8.25
CA SER A 29 4.71 -9.34 -9.57
C SER A 29 3.37 -10.08 -9.71
N LEU A 30 3.22 -10.89 -10.77
CA LEU A 30 2.02 -11.69 -11.06
C LEU A 30 2.06 -13.07 -10.39
N ASP A 31 3.17 -13.45 -9.75
CA ASP A 31 3.34 -14.82 -9.24
C ASP A 31 2.41 -15.11 -8.05
N ASN A 32 2.07 -14.10 -7.24
CA ASN A 32 1.03 -14.22 -6.21
C ASN A 32 -0.38 -13.90 -6.72
N MET A 33 -0.53 -13.39 -7.94
CA MET A 33 -1.83 -13.33 -8.63
C MET A 33 -2.14 -14.70 -9.25
N ILE A 34 -2.19 -15.72 -8.39
CA ILE A 34 -2.38 -17.11 -8.80
C ILE A 34 -3.73 -17.23 -9.51
N VAL A 35 -3.69 -17.40 -10.83
CA VAL A 35 -4.83 -17.94 -11.56
C VAL A 35 -4.78 -19.45 -11.35
N ALA A 36 -5.69 -19.98 -10.54
CA ALA A 36 -5.81 -21.42 -10.34
C ALA A 36 -6.00 -22.14 -11.69
N ASP A 37 -5.49 -23.39 -11.78
CA ASP A 37 -5.62 -24.37 -12.87
C ASP A 37 -6.47 -23.93 -14.08
N LEU A 38 -5.91 -23.07 -14.93
CA LEU A 38 -6.53 -22.69 -16.20
C LEU A 38 -6.53 -23.90 -17.13
N VAL A 39 -7.71 -24.31 -17.59
CA VAL A 39 -7.83 -25.35 -18.61
C VAL A 39 -7.60 -24.75 -20.01
N GLU A 40 -7.20 -25.58 -20.97
CA GLU A 40 -6.94 -25.12 -22.34
C GLU A 40 -8.19 -24.45 -22.96
N GLY A 41 -8.03 -23.19 -23.38
CA GLY A 41 -9.10 -22.39 -23.97
C GLY A 41 -9.87 -21.50 -22.97
N GLU A 42 -9.53 -21.52 -21.68
CA GLU A 42 -10.10 -20.59 -20.71
C GLU A 42 -9.33 -19.27 -20.63
N GLU A 43 -10.07 -18.20 -20.36
CA GLU A 43 -9.55 -16.86 -20.10
C GLU A 43 -9.94 -16.45 -18.68
N THR A 44 -9.01 -15.78 -17.99
CA THR A 44 -9.29 -15.10 -16.72
C THR A 44 -8.92 -13.64 -16.82
N GLU A 45 -9.73 -12.80 -16.19
CA GLU A 45 -9.46 -11.39 -16.00
C GLU A 45 -9.11 -11.12 -14.54
N ILE A 46 -7.99 -10.44 -14.30
CA ILE A 46 -7.62 -9.91 -13.00
C ILE A 46 -7.71 -8.39 -13.07
N THR A 47 -8.54 -7.81 -12.21
CA THR A 47 -8.71 -6.35 -12.13
C THR A 47 -7.93 -5.79 -10.94
N VAL A 48 -7.06 -4.81 -11.21
CA VAL A 48 -6.39 -4.01 -10.17
C VAL A 48 -7.06 -2.65 -10.07
N SER A 49 -7.51 -2.29 -8.88
CA SER A 49 -8.17 -1.00 -8.63
C SER A 49 -7.18 0.02 -8.05
N ILE A 50 -7.03 1.16 -8.72
CA ILE A 50 -6.15 2.26 -8.28
C ILE A 50 -6.99 3.52 -8.04
N LYS A 51 -6.93 4.06 -6.81
CA LYS A 51 -7.57 5.33 -6.44
C LYS A 51 -6.54 6.28 -5.83
N ARG A 52 -6.41 7.48 -6.40
CA ARG A 52 -5.66 8.56 -5.73
C ARG A 52 -6.48 9.09 -4.56
N LEU A 53 -5.88 9.15 -3.37
CA LEU A 53 -6.50 9.78 -2.21
C LEU A 53 -6.55 11.29 -2.35
N THR A 54 -7.60 11.89 -1.80
CA THR A 54 -7.71 13.34 -1.64
C THR A 54 -6.83 13.83 -0.50
N THR A 55 -6.48 15.12 -0.50
CA THR A 55 -5.74 15.75 0.60
C THR A 55 -6.39 15.50 1.96
N LYS A 56 -7.73 15.66 2.04
CA LYS A 56 -8.47 15.42 3.28
C LYS A 56 -8.33 13.98 3.77
N GLU A 57 -8.38 12.99 2.87
CA GLU A 57 -8.17 11.58 3.24
C GLU A 57 -6.74 11.36 3.77
N ILE A 58 -5.73 11.98 3.15
CA ILE A 58 -4.33 11.89 3.58
C ILE A 58 -4.10 12.48 4.97
N GLU A 59 -4.77 13.58 5.30
CA GLU A 59 -4.62 14.31 6.56
C GLU A 59 -5.43 13.71 7.72
N THR A 60 -6.52 12.98 7.42
CA THR A 60 -7.48 12.54 8.46
C THR A 60 -7.55 11.05 8.68
N GLN A 61 -7.21 10.23 7.67
CA GLN A 61 -7.23 8.79 7.84
C GLN A 61 -5.95 8.34 8.54
N THR A 62 -6.12 7.55 9.58
CA THR A 62 -5.03 6.94 10.32
C THR A 62 -4.91 5.47 9.96
N VAL A 63 -3.68 4.98 9.98
CA VAL A 63 -3.31 3.59 9.75
C VAL A 63 -2.44 3.10 10.90
N PRO A 64 -2.55 1.82 11.27
CA PRO A 64 -1.68 1.25 12.29
C PRO A 64 -0.22 1.34 11.85
N CYS A 65 0.66 1.65 12.80
CA CYS A 65 2.10 1.63 12.59
C CYS A 65 2.52 0.23 12.13
N CYS A 66 3.11 0.17 10.94
CA CYS A 66 3.23 -1.04 10.12
C CYS A 66 4.39 -1.96 10.52
N GLU A 67 5.18 -1.61 11.54
CA GLU A 67 6.30 -2.44 11.99
C GLU A 67 6.08 -2.84 13.45
N ASP A 68 5.52 -4.04 13.63
CA ASP A 68 5.55 -4.75 14.91
C ASP A 68 7.01 -4.79 15.41
N GLY A 69 7.28 -4.14 16.54
CA GLY A 69 8.62 -4.04 17.13
C GLY A 69 9.50 -2.89 16.61
N CYS A 70 8.95 -1.87 15.93
CA CYS A 70 9.72 -0.65 15.68
C CYS A 70 10.03 0.11 16.97
N ASP A 71 11.10 0.91 16.99
CA ASP A 71 11.51 1.73 18.15
C ASP A 71 10.38 2.64 18.68
N ARG A 72 9.39 2.98 17.83
CA ARG A 72 8.22 3.77 18.25
C ARG A 72 7.18 2.94 19.00
N CYS A 73 7.04 1.66 18.66
CA CYS A 73 6.10 0.73 19.30
C CYS A 73 6.74 -0.03 20.47
N ASP A 74 8.07 -0.05 20.58
CA ASP A 74 8.77 -0.74 21.64
C ASP A 74 8.41 -0.16 23.03
N GLY A 75 7.88 -1.03 23.90
CA GLY A 75 7.45 -0.67 25.26
C GLY A 75 6.06 -0.05 25.40
N LEU A 76 5.29 0.12 24.32
CA LEU A 76 3.90 0.56 24.38
C LEU A 76 2.93 -0.64 24.44
N ASN A 77 1.94 -0.57 25.33
CA ASN A 77 0.88 -1.59 25.43
C ASN A 77 -0.21 -1.44 24.36
N GLU A 78 -0.19 -0.35 23.58
CA GLU A 78 -1.20 0.01 22.59
C GLU A 78 -0.56 0.24 21.22
N GLN A 79 -1.28 -0.13 20.16
CA GLN A 79 -0.83 0.07 18.78
C GLN A 79 -0.84 1.55 18.42
N LEU A 80 0.27 2.06 17.89
CA LEU A 80 0.34 3.43 17.40
C LEU A 80 -0.37 3.55 16.05
N PHE A 81 -0.98 4.71 15.82
CA PHE A 81 -1.64 5.06 14.58
C PHE A 81 -1.05 6.36 14.04
N ASP A 82 -0.65 6.36 12.77
CA ASP A 82 -0.15 7.53 12.07
C ASP A 82 -1.10 7.88 10.92
N THR A 83 -1.21 9.16 10.59
CA THR A 83 -1.85 9.61 9.35
C THR A 83 -0.94 9.37 8.15
N TYR A 84 -1.51 9.28 6.94
CA TYR A 84 -0.69 9.19 5.73
C TYR A 84 0.24 10.40 5.57
N GLN A 85 -0.17 11.58 6.03
CA GLN A 85 0.67 12.77 6.03
C GLN A 85 1.92 12.62 6.92
N GLU A 86 1.77 12.05 8.10
CA GLU A 86 2.90 11.78 9.00
C GLU A 86 3.86 10.76 8.40
N LEU A 87 3.33 9.68 7.83
CA LEU A 87 4.14 8.66 7.15
C LEU A 87 4.91 9.23 5.95
N LEU A 88 4.29 10.11 5.17
CA LEU A 88 4.95 10.82 4.06
C LEU A 88 6.11 11.71 4.52
N THR A 89 6.05 12.24 5.74
CA THR A 89 7.09 13.11 6.29
C THR A 89 8.26 12.30 6.85
N GLN A 90 8.01 11.05 7.27
CA GLN A 90 9.00 10.15 7.85
C GLN A 90 9.81 9.38 6.79
N ARG A 91 9.27 9.20 5.57
CA ARG A 91 9.91 8.46 4.49
C ARG A 91 10.59 9.41 3.49
N THR A 92 11.76 9.03 3.00
CA THR A 92 12.50 9.78 1.96
C THR A 92 12.61 9.03 0.63
N ASP A 93 12.45 7.70 0.65
CA ASP A 93 12.56 6.85 -0.52
C ASP A 93 11.18 6.59 -1.11
N PHE A 94 10.97 7.05 -2.34
CA PHE A 94 9.70 6.95 -3.06
C PHE A 94 9.92 6.38 -4.48
N PRO A 95 9.00 5.59 -5.04
CA PRO A 95 7.71 5.18 -4.45
C PRO A 95 7.89 4.19 -3.27
N CYS A 96 6.93 4.15 -2.35
CA CYS A 96 6.96 3.24 -1.21
C CYS A 96 5.57 2.94 -0.66
N VAL A 97 5.43 1.80 0.01
CA VAL A 97 4.21 1.43 0.74
C VAL A 97 4.17 2.16 2.08
N LEU A 98 3.06 2.82 2.34
CA LEU A 98 2.76 3.46 3.62
C LEU A 98 2.04 2.51 4.57
N ALA A 99 1.06 1.75 4.05
CA ALA A 99 0.25 0.82 4.83
C ALA A 99 -0.39 -0.26 3.95
N LYS A 100 -0.87 -1.32 4.61
CA LYS A 100 -1.63 -2.43 4.01
C LYS A 100 -2.87 -2.73 4.86
N GLU A 101 -3.97 -3.12 4.22
CA GLU A 101 -5.20 -3.56 4.88
C GLU A 101 -4.91 -4.93 5.54
N LEU A 102 -5.16 -5.05 6.85
CA LEU A 102 -4.89 -6.24 7.66
C LEU A 102 -6.00 -7.28 7.54
#